data_AF-A0A391NQC4-F1
#
_entry.id   AF-A0A391NQC4-F1
#
_cell.length_a   1.000
_cell.length_b   1.000
_cell.length_c   1.000
_cell.angle_alpha   90.00
_cell.angle_beta   90.00
_cell.angle_gamma   90.00
#
_symmetry.space_group_name_H-M   'P 1'
#
loop_
_entity.id
_entity.type
_entity.pdbx_description
1 polymer ?
#
loop_
_entity_poly.entity_id
_entity_poly.type
_entity_poly.pdbx_seq_one_letter_code
_entity_poly.pdbx_strand_id
1 'polypeptide(L)'
;MPSVIECLENAFAGESQANRKYLAFAKKAEKEKLPGVAHLFRTSAAGETIHAHNHLNAMDGVKTTEENLVEAAEGEAYEFNTMYR
;
A
#
# COMPACT_ATOMS: atom_id res chain seq x y z
N MET A 1 -9.00 -3.25 -23.56
CA MET A 1 -9.36 -2.45 -22.38
C MET A 1 -9.11 -3.34 -21.17
N PRO A 2 -8.47 -2.84 -20.11
CA PRO A 2 -8.28 -3.62 -18.89
C PRO A 2 -9.64 -4.01 -18.31
N SER A 3 -9.69 -5.18 -17.67
CA SER A 3 -10.82 -5.63 -16.88
C SER A 3 -10.99 -4.75 -15.64
N VAL A 4 -12.16 -4.84 -15.01
CA VAL A 4 -12.43 -4.12 -13.75
C VAL A 4 -11.46 -4.56 -12.66
N ILE A 5 -11.14 -5.86 -12.60
CA ILE A 5 -10.19 -6.39 -11.62
C ILE A 5 -8.79 -5.84 -11.86
N GLU A 6 -8.29 -5.88 -13.10
CA GLU A 6 -6.97 -5.29 -13.44
C GLU A 6 -6.92 -3.78 -13.11
N CYS A 7 -8.02 -3.05 -13.29
CA CYS A 7 -8.10 -1.65 -12.87
C CYS A 7 -7.97 -1.48 -11.36
N LEU A 8 -8.63 -2.34 -10.57
CA LEU A 8 -8.56 -2.32 -9.10
C LEU A 8 -7.18 -2.72 -8.59
N GLU A 9 -6.52 -3.71 -9.21
CA GLU A 9 -5.15 -4.10 -8.88
C GLU A 9 -4.16 -2.96 -9.14
N ASN A 10 -4.28 -2.31 -10.29
CA ASN A 10 -3.46 -1.14 -10.62
C ASN A 10 -3.70 0.03 -9.66
N ALA A 11 -4.96 0.27 -9.27
CA ALA A 11 -5.30 1.28 -8.27
C ALA A 11 -4.72 0.93 -6.89
N PHE A 12 -4.90 -0.31 -6.43
CA PHE A 12 -4.32 -0.80 -5.17
C PHE A 12 -2.80 -0.61 -5.12
N ALA A 13 -2.10 -0.99 -6.20
CA ALA A 13 -0.66 -0.80 -6.33
C ALA A 13 -0.28 0.69 -6.31
N GLY A 14 -1.02 1.54 -7.01
CA GLY A 14 -0.81 2.99 -7.06
C GLY A 14 -0.97 3.65 -5.69
N GLU A 15 -2.08 3.37 -5.00
CA GLU A 15 -2.37 3.92 -3.67
C GLU A 15 -1.38 3.42 -2.61
N SER A 16 -0.98 2.16 -2.69
CA SER A 16 0.06 1.59 -1.80
C SER A 16 1.40 2.31 -1.99
N GLN A 17 1.80 2.57 -3.24
CA GLN A 17 3.02 3.34 -3.54
C GLN A 17 2.91 4.81 -3.10
N ALA A 18 1.76 5.45 -3.32
CA ALA A 18 1.51 6.84 -2.90
C ALA A 18 1.62 6.98 -1.38
N ASN A 19 0.97 6.10 -0.63
CA ASN A 19 1.07 6.01 0.82
C ASN A 19 2.52 5.92 1.31
N ARG A 20 3.32 4.98 0.76
CA ARG A 20 4.73 4.80 1.16
C ARG A 20 5.58 6.04 0.82
N LYS A 21 5.36 6.65 -0.35
CA LYS A 21 6.02 7.90 -0.76
C LYS A 21 5.68 9.05 0.21
N TYR A 22 4.41 9.26 0.52
CA TYR A 22 3.97 10.35 1.40
C TYR A 22 4.51 10.21 2.82
N LEU A 23 4.58 9.00 3.38
CA LEU A 23 5.25 8.78 4.67
C LEU A 23 6.75 9.10 4.62
N ALA A 24 7.44 8.80 3.51
CA ALA A 24 8.84 9.19 3.33
C ALA A 24 8.99 10.72 3.20
N PHE A 25 8.10 11.38 2.47
CA PHE A 25 8.08 12.84 2.32
C PHE A 25 7.78 13.55 3.66
N ALA A 26 6.88 13.01 4.47
CA ALA A 26 6.65 13.50 5.82
C ALA A 26 7.93 13.50 6.66
N LYS A 27 8.69 12.40 6.65
CA LYS A 27 9.99 12.32 7.35
C LYS A 27 11.00 13.34 6.83
N LYS A 28 10.99 13.64 5.52
CA LYS A 28 11.85 14.67 4.94
C LYS A 28 11.43 16.07 5.40
N ALA A 29 10.14 16.39 5.38
CA ALA A 29 9.59 17.65 5.88
C ALA A 29 9.87 17.87 7.38
N GLU A 30 9.85 16.81 8.20
CA GLU A 30 10.27 16.86 9.61
C GLU A 30 11.73 17.28 9.77
N LYS A 31 12.64 16.69 8.98
CA LYS A 31 14.07 17.05 8.98
C LYS A 31 14.30 18.50 8.54
N GLU A 32 13.44 19.01 7.66
CA GLU A 32 13.46 20.40 7.17
C GLU A 32 12.74 21.37 8.12
N LYS A 33 12.25 20.90 9.28
CA LYS A 33 11.54 21.71 10.27
C LYS A 33 10.25 22.35 9.72
N LEU A 34 9.54 21.61 8.85
CA LEU A 34 8.26 21.99 8.26
C LEU A 34 7.11 21.14 8.83
N PRO A 35 6.69 21.36 10.10
CA PRO A 35 5.76 20.46 10.79
C PRO A 35 4.37 20.41 10.15
N GLY A 36 3.87 21.53 9.61
CA GLY A 36 2.58 21.54 8.90
C GLY A 36 2.59 20.71 7.61
N VAL A 37 3.70 20.74 6.87
CA VAL A 37 3.89 19.95 5.64
C VAL A 37 4.02 18.47 5.98
N ALA A 38 4.78 18.15 7.03
CA ALA A 38 4.89 16.78 7.54
C ALA A 38 3.52 16.22 7.96
N HIS A 39 2.71 17.02 8.68
CA HIS A 39 1.36 16.64 9.06
C HIS A 39 0.48 16.40 7.83
N LEU A 40 0.50 17.30 6.85
CA LEU A 40 -0.25 17.15 5.60
C LEU A 40 0.09 15.83 4.90
N PHE A 41 1.37 15.52 4.70
CA PHE A 41 1.80 14.27 4.08
C PHE A 41 1.34 13.03 4.86
N ARG A 42 1.38 13.06 6.20
CA ARG A 42 0.89 11.94 7.03
C ARG A 42 -0.61 11.76 6.88
N THR A 43 -1.37 12.86 6.85
CA THR A 43 -2.82 12.82 6.63
C THR A 43 -3.18 12.29 5.25
N SER A 44 -2.49 12.76 4.20
CA SER A 44 -2.66 12.22 2.84
C SER A 44 -2.32 10.73 2.78
N ALA A 45 -1.21 10.30 3.40
CA ALA A 45 -0.87 8.88 3.47
C ALA A 45 -1.98 8.05 4.13
N ALA A 46 -2.56 8.53 5.23
CA ALA A 46 -3.68 7.85 5.87
C ALA A 46 -4.91 7.74 4.95
N GLY A 47 -5.17 8.77 4.13
CA GLY A 47 -6.17 8.73 3.05
C GLY A 47 -5.89 7.62 2.04
N GLU A 48 -4.66 7.52 1.53
CA GLU A 48 -4.31 6.48 0.55
C GLU A 48 -4.36 5.07 1.14
N THR A 49 -4.14 4.91 2.45
CA THR A 49 -4.40 3.62 3.12
C THR A 49 -5.88 3.23 3.02
N ILE A 50 -6.80 4.19 3.21
CA ILE A 50 -8.24 3.93 3.08
C ILE A 50 -8.58 3.56 1.63
N HIS A 51 -8.06 4.30 0.65
CA HIS A 51 -8.28 3.99 -0.77
C HIS A 51 -7.75 2.60 -1.14
N ALA A 52 -6.51 2.27 -0.76
CA ALA A 52 -5.93 0.96 -1.01
C ALA A 52 -6.76 -0.17 -0.40
N HIS A 53 -7.18 -0.04 0.87
CA HIS A 53 -8.02 -1.06 1.51
C HIS A 53 -9.40 -1.20 0.84
N ASN A 54 -10.00 -0.10 0.38
CA ASN A 54 -11.27 -0.16 -0.35
C ASN A 54 -11.13 -0.92 -1.67
N HIS A 55 -10.05 -0.69 -2.42
CA HIS A 55 -9.76 -1.44 -3.65
C HIS A 55 -9.51 -2.92 -3.36
N LEU A 56 -8.71 -3.24 -2.34
CA LEU A 56 -8.44 -4.61 -1.93
C LEU A 56 -9.73 -5.36 -1.54
N ASN A 57 -10.60 -4.71 -0.77
CA ASN A 57 -11.90 -5.26 -0.40
C ASN A 57 -12.83 -5.45 -1.60
N ALA A 58 -12.81 -4.53 -2.57
CA ALA A 58 -13.61 -4.66 -3.79
C ALA A 58 -13.17 -5.83 -4.70
N MET A 59 -11.96 -6.34 -4.48
CA MET A 59 -11.43 -7.55 -5.13
C MET A 59 -11.59 -8.81 -4.26
N ASP A 60 -12.32 -8.71 -3.14
CA ASP A 60 -12.39 -9.74 -2.10
C ASP A 60 -11.00 -10.18 -1.60
N GLY A 61 -9.99 -9.30 -1.63
CA GLY A 61 -8.60 -9.61 -1.28
C GLY A 61 -8.32 -9.72 0.22
N VAL A 62 -9.33 -9.52 1.09
CA VAL A 62 -9.20 -9.76 2.54
C VAL A 62 -10.07 -10.96 2.89
N LYS A 63 -9.41 -12.08 3.20
CA LYS A 63 -10.04 -13.38 3.51
C LYS A 63 -10.03 -13.65 5.02
N THR A 64 -10.21 -14.90 5.44
CA THR A 64 -10.02 -15.29 6.84
C THR A 64 -8.57 -15.08 7.27
N THR A 65 -8.33 -14.96 8.58
CA THR A 65 -6.96 -14.81 9.12
C THR A 65 -6.05 -15.95 8.70
N GLU A 66 -6.56 -17.18 8.63
CA GLU A 66 -5.80 -18.35 8.17
C GLU A 66 -5.39 -18.21 6.70
N GLU A 67 -6.32 -17.86 5.82
CA GLU A 67 -6.05 -17.66 4.39
C GLU A 67 -5.05 -16.50 4.17
N ASN A 68 -5.23 -15.38 4.87
CA ASN A 68 -4.32 -14.23 4.76
C ASN A 68 -2.90 -14.57 5.25
N LEU A 69 -2.75 -15.47 6.25
CA LEU A 69 -1.44 -15.94 6.72
C LEU A 69 -0.74 -16.80 5.66
N VAL A 70 -1.49 -17.66 4.97
CA VAL A 70 -0.96 -18.48 3.87
C VAL A 70 -0.49 -17.57 2.74
N GLU A 71 -1.32 -16.62 2.31
CA GLU A 71 -0.98 -15.65 1.24
C GLU A 71 0.31 -14.87 1.59
N ALA A 72 0.42 -14.37 2.82
CA ALA A 72 1.61 -13.65 3.27
C ALA A 72 2.87 -14.54 3.27
N ALA A 73 2.75 -15.78 3.76
CA ALA A 73 3.87 -16.73 3.80
C ALA A 73 4.35 -17.12 2.39
N GLU A 74 3.43 -17.32 1.45
CA GLU A 74 3.74 -17.61 0.05
C GLU A 74 4.42 -16.41 -0.64
N GLY A 75 3.93 -15.19 -0.39
CA GLY A 75 4.53 -13.96 -0.88
C GLY A 75 5.99 -13.81 -0.41
N GLU A 76 6.23 -13.92 0.89
CA GLU A 76 7.57 -13.85 1.48
C GLU A 76 8.50 -14.96 0.95
N ALA A 77 7.97 -16.17 0.77
CA ALA A 77 8.74 -17.28 0.20
C ALA A 77 9.13 -17.01 -1.26
N TYR A 78 8.25 -16.41 -2.06
CA TYR A 78 8.58 -16.00 -3.43
C TYR A 78 9.65 -14.91 -3.46
N GLU A 79 9.52 -13.88 -2.60
CA GLU A 79 10.51 -12.82 -2.50
C GLU A 79 11.89 -13.37 -2.16
N PHE A 80 11.97 -14.23 -1.14
CA PHE A 80 13.23 -14.81 -0.68
C PHE A 80 13.84 -15.83 -1.65
N ASN A 81 13.04 -16.69 -2.29
CA ASN A 81 13.57 -17.76 -3.13
C ASN A 81 13.81 -17.35 -4.58
N THR A 82 13.08 -16.33 -5.06
CA THR A 82 13.06 -15.96 -6.48
C THR A 82 13.44 -14.49 -6.71
N MET A 83 12.81 -13.55 -6.00
CA MET A 83 12.96 -12.13 -6.32
C MET A 83 14.30 -11.53 -5.87
N TYR A 84 14.78 -11.90 -4.67
CA TYR A 84 15.99 -11.33 -4.06
C TYR A 84 17.21 -12.27 -4.05
N ARG A 85 17.10 -13.45 -4.66
CA ARG A 85 18.21 -14.39 -4.88
C ARG A 85 18.86 -14.19 -6.27
#